data_AF-A0AAJ5X4B7-F1
#
_entry.id   AF-A0AAJ5X4B7-F1
#
_cell.length_a   1.000
_cell.length_b   1.000
_cell.length_c   1.000
_cell.angle_alpha   90.00
_cell.angle_beta   90.00
_cell.angle_gamma   90.00
#
_symmetry.space_group_name_H-M   'P 1'
#
loop_
_entity.id
_entity.type
_entity.pdbx_description
1 polymer ?
#
loop_
_entity_poly.entity_id
_entity_poly.type
_entity_poly.pdbx_seq_one_letter_code
_entity_poly.pdbx_strand_id
1 'polypeptide(L)'
;MESTIARGALAGWKRTTSGHGILLTLQVAKSVAAFNAKEFDSVELALNDRQLRSLARDLERAARSRGLDLRPNRTKSLLSWLMPTRFTSRARDERT
;
A
#
# COMPACT_ATOMS: atom_id res chain seq x y z
N MET A 1 24.33 8.95 -17.95
CA MET A 1 23.01 9.51 -17.59
C MET A 1 22.70 9.00 -16.19
N GLU A 2 23.06 9.79 -15.17
CA GLU A 2 22.78 9.40 -13.79
C GLU A 2 21.27 9.36 -13.60
N SER A 3 20.74 8.16 -13.34
CA SER A 3 19.40 7.99 -12.81
C SER A 3 19.40 8.67 -11.43
N THR A 4 18.92 9.91 -11.37
CA THR A 4 18.65 10.59 -10.10
C THR A 4 17.60 9.76 -9.39
N ILE A 5 18.04 8.85 -8.52
CA ILE A 5 17.16 8.04 -7.68
C ILE A 5 16.31 9.04 -6.91
N ALA A 6 15.04 9.19 -7.29
CA ALA A 6 14.11 10.05 -6.60
C ALA A 6 14.09 9.61 -5.13
N ARG A 7 14.69 10.42 -4.25
CA ARG A 7 14.72 10.19 -2.80
C ARG A 7 13.38 10.61 -2.20
N GLY A 8 12.31 10.03 -2.71
CA GLY A 8 10.98 10.17 -2.13
C GLY A 8 10.84 9.25 -0.92
N ALA A 9 10.26 9.75 0.18
CA ALA A 9 9.86 8.93 1.32
C ALA A 9 8.36 8.61 1.20
N LEU A 10 8.00 7.32 1.27
CA LEU A 10 6.61 6.92 1.40
C LEU A 10 6.09 7.36 2.77
N ALA A 11 5.18 8.33 2.78
CA ALA A 11 4.61 8.91 4.00
C ALA A 11 3.35 8.18 4.46
N GLY A 12 2.57 7.64 3.51
CA GLY A 12 1.30 7.00 3.80
C GLY A 12 0.76 6.20 2.64
N TRP A 13 -0.26 5.39 2.89
CA TRP A 13 -0.95 4.65 1.85
C TRP A 13 -2.39 4.33 2.24
N LYS A 14 -3.25 4.16 1.24
CA LYS A 14 -4.64 3.74 1.39
C LYS A 14 -4.96 2.67 0.35
N ARG A 15 -5.64 1.61 0.79
CA ARG A 15 -6.14 0.55 -0.09
C ARG A 15 -7.65 0.60 -0.16
N THR A 16 -8.19 0.55 -1.38
CA THR A 16 -9.62 0.40 -1.64
C THR A 16 -9.84 -0.81 -2.54
N THR A 17 -10.64 -1.76 -2.09
CA THR A 17 -11.02 -2.95 -2.86
C THR A 17 -12.31 -2.70 -3.62
N SER A 18 -12.38 -3.15 -4.87
CA SER A 18 -13.57 -3.12 -5.72
C SER A 18 -13.79 -4.49 -6.37
N GLY A 19 -14.94 -4.70 -7.02
CA GLY A 19 -15.19 -5.92 -7.80
C GLY A 19 -14.22 -6.13 -8.98
N HIS A 20 -13.50 -5.09 -9.39
CA HIS A 20 -12.57 -5.11 -10.53
C HIS A 20 -11.09 -5.18 -10.11
N GLY A 21 -10.79 -5.13 -8.81
CA GLY A 21 -9.42 -5.16 -8.30
C GLY A 21 -9.21 -4.22 -7.11
N ILE A 22 -7.95 -3.83 -6.92
CA ILE A 22 -7.50 -3.02 -5.79
C ILE A 22 -6.96 -1.68 -6.33
N LEU A 23 -7.48 -0.58 -5.79
CA LEU A 23 -6.88 0.75 -5.93
C LEU A 23 -5.99 1.00 -4.73
N LEU A 24 -4.70 1.23 -4.97
CA LEU A 24 -3.71 1.57 -3.97
C LEU A 24 -3.26 3.01 -4.20
N THR A 25 -3.55 3.89 -3.24
CA THR A 25 -3.05 5.27 -3.24
C THR A 25 -1.85 5.35 -2.31
N LEU A 26 -0.72 5.84 -2.82
CA LEU A 26 0.51 6.07 -2.08
C LEU A 26 0.73 7.57 -1.92
N GLN A 27 1.13 8.00 -0.73
CA GLN A 27 1.55 9.37 -0.47
C GLN A 27 3.08 9.41 -0.38
N VAL A 28 3.71 10.19 -1.25
CA VAL A 28 5.17 10.29 -1.34
C VAL A 28 5.60 11.72 -1.09
N ALA A 29 6.47 11.93 -0.11
CA ALA A 29 7.16 13.18 0.09
C ALA A 29 8.45 13.19 -0.73
N LYS A 30 8.68 14.21 -1.56
CA LYS A 30 9.89 14.31 -2.40
C LYS A 30 11.18 14.59 -1.61
N SER A 31 11.06 15.05 -0.38
CA SER A 31 12.18 15.38 0.51
C SER A 31 11.72 15.36 1.98
N VAL A 32 12.69 15.40 2.90
CA VAL A 32 12.42 15.53 4.35
C VAL A 32 11.73 16.87 4.66
N ALA A 33 12.10 17.94 3.97
CA ALA A 33 11.46 19.24 4.12
C ALA A 33 9.98 19.19 3.70
N ALA A 34 9.69 18.58 2.55
CA ALA A 34 8.31 18.37 2.07
C ALA A 34 7.50 17.51 3.05
N PHE A 35 8.11 16.47 3.61
CA PHE A 35 7.48 15.64 4.65
C PHE A 35 7.08 16.48 5.88
N ASN A 36 7.99 17.31 6.39
CA ASN A 36 7.71 18.17 7.55
C ASN A 36 6.65 19.25 7.24
N ALA A 37 6.63 19.77 6.02
CA ALA A 37 5.62 20.72 5.54
C ALA A 37 4.27 20.07 5.19
N LYS A 38 4.17 18.73 5.28
CA LYS A 38 3.00 17.93 4.85
C LYS A 38 2.67 18.07 3.37
N GLU A 39 3.68 18.29 2.55
CA GLU A 39 3.58 18.33 1.09
C GLU A 39 3.81 16.93 0.53
N PHE A 40 2.74 16.33 -0.01
CA PHE A 40 2.74 14.97 -0.50
C PHE A 40 2.20 14.89 -1.92
N ASP A 41 2.89 14.13 -2.77
CA ASP A 41 2.34 13.68 -4.04
C ASP A 41 1.49 12.43 -3.80
N SER A 42 0.34 12.33 -4.47
CA SER A 42 -0.47 11.11 -4.49
C SER A 42 -0.18 10.31 -5.75
N VAL A 43 0.16 9.04 -5.59
CA VAL A 43 0.33 8.08 -6.69
C VAL A 43 -0.75 7.01 -6.58
N GLU A 44 -1.58 6.89 -7.60
CA GLU A 44 -2.65 5.90 -7.65
C GLU A 44 -2.27 4.72 -8.54
N LEU A 45 -2.47 3.51 -8.02
CA LEU A 45 -2.13 2.26 -8.69
C LEU A 45 -3.35 1.35 -8.71
N ALA A 46 -3.83 1.00 -9.90
CA ALA A 46 -4.81 -0.06 -10.09
C ALA A 46 -4.08 -1.41 -10.20
N LEU A 47 -4.32 -2.30 -9.25
CA LEU A 47 -3.62 -3.58 -9.10
C LEU A 47 -4.61 -4.72 -8.91
N ASN A 48 -4.33 -5.88 -9.47
CA ASN A 48 -4.94 -7.13 -9.02
C ASN A 48 -4.20 -7.71 -7.79
N ASP A 49 -4.78 -8.75 -7.19
CA ASP A 49 -4.20 -9.40 -6.00
C ASP A 49 -2.76 -9.91 -6.22
N ARG A 50 -2.45 -10.41 -7.42
CA ARG A 50 -1.11 -10.91 -7.75
C ARG A 50 -0.10 -9.76 -7.78
N GLN A 51 -0.46 -8.66 -8.42
CA GLN A 51 0.37 -7.45 -8.51
C GLN A 51 0.57 -6.81 -7.14
N LEU A 52 -0.48 -6.74 -6.30
CA LEU A 52 -0.34 -6.25 -4.93
C LEU A 52 0.65 -7.09 -4.13
N ARG A 53 0.59 -8.42 -4.23
CA ARG A 53 1.54 -9.31 -3.55
C ARG A 53 2.97 -9.13 -4.05
N SER A 54 3.18 -8.95 -5.35
CA SER A 54 4.52 -8.67 -5.89
C SER A 54 5.05 -7.32 -5.38
N LEU A 55 4.24 -6.27 -5.45
CA LEU A 55 4.61 -4.94 -4.94
C LEU A 55 4.98 -4.98 -3.45
N ALA A 56 4.19 -5.68 -2.63
CA ALA A 56 4.49 -5.82 -1.20
C ALA A 56 5.84 -6.51 -0.94
N ARG A 57 6.17 -7.55 -1.70
CA ARG A 57 7.46 -8.26 -1.60
C ARG A 57 8.62 -7.37 -2.04
N ASP A 58 8.44 -6.60 -3.11
CA ASP A 58 9.47 -5.69 -3.61
C ASP A 58 9.75 -4.56 -2.61
N LEU A 59 8.70 -4.00 -1.98
CA LEU A 59 8.84 -3.01 -0.92
C LEU A 59 9.52 -3.59 0.32
N GLU A 60 9.16 -4.81 0.74
CA GLU A 60 9.81 -5.49 1.85
C GLU A 60 11.31 -5.71 1.57
N ARG A 61 11.64 -6.20 0.37
CA ARG A 61 13.03 -6.40 -0.04
C ARG A 61 13.81 -5.07 -0.05
N ALA A 62 13.21 -4.02 -0.58
CA ALA A 62 13.79 -2.68 -0.65
C ALA A 62 13.99 -2.03 0.74
N ALA A 63 13.12 -2.34 1.70
CA ALA A 63 13.26 -1.89 3.09
C ALA A 63 14.41 -2.62 3.78
N ARG A 64 14.44 -3.96 3.68
CA ARG A 64 15.51 -4.79 4.26
C ARG A 64 16.89 -4.42 3.69
N SER A 65 16.99 -4.17 2.39
CA SER A 65 18.27 -3.76 1.76
C SER A 65 18.77 -2.40 2.26
N ARG A 66 17.91 -1.60 2.88
CA ARG A 66 18.25 -0.31 3.51
C ARG A 66 18.43 -0.42 5.03
N GLY A 67 18.45 -1.63 5.58
CA GLY A 67 18.55 -1.87 7.02
C GLY A 67 17.28 -1.53 7.81
N LEU A 68 16.14 -1.37 7.13
CA LEU A 68 14.86 -1.09 7.77
C LEU A 68 14.18 -2.42 8.13
N ASP A 69 13.93 -2.63 9.42
CA ASP A 69 13.16 -3.76 9.93
C ASP A 69 11.66 -3.44 9.89
N LEU A 70 10.93 -4.09 8.99
CA LEU A 70 9.48 -3.93 8.86
C LEU A 70 8.78 -4.80 9.89
N ARG A 71 8.29 -4.18 10.97
CA ARG A 71 7.48 -4.89 11.97
C ARG A 71 6.02 -4.89 11.54
N PRO A 72 5.35 -6.06 11.47
CA PRO A 72 3.90 -6.07 11.32
C PRO A 72 3.29 -5.37 12.54
N ASN A 73 2.38 -4.43 12.29
CA ASN A 73 1.65 -3.78 13.37
C ASN A 73 0.86 -4.86 14.14
N ARG A 74 1.07 -4.96 15.47
CA ARG A 74 0.60 -6.06 16.35
C ARG A 74 -0.91 -6.33 16.30
N THR A 75 -1.70 -5.44 15.72
CA THR A 75 -3.14 -5.63 15.58
C THR A 75 -3.52 -6.59 14.44
N LYS A 76 -2.67 -6.77 13.41
CA LYS A 76 -2.98 -7.61 12.24
C LYS A 76 -1.70 -8.07 11.55
N SER A 77 -1.47 -9.40 11.54
CA SER A 77 -0.40 -10.06 10.78
C SER A 77 -0.31 -9.53 9.33
N LEU A 78 0.90 -9.39 8.80
CA LEU A 78 1.17 -8.96 7.41
C LEU A 78 0.42 -9.84 6.38
N LEU A 79 0.14 -11.10 6.74
CA LEU A 79 -0.69 -12.02 5.95
C LEU A 79 -2.18 -11.66 5.99
N SER A 80 -2.69 -11.09 7.08
CA SER A 80 -4.07 -10.59 7.18
C SER A 80 -4.29 -9.29 6.40
N TRP A 81 -3.22 -8.57 6.05
CA TRP A 81 -3.24 -7.44 5.11
C TRP A 81 -3.24 -7.87 3.65
N LEU A 82 -2.70 -9.05 3.33
CA LEU A 82 -2.54 -9.57 1.95
C LEU A 82 -3.66 -10.50 1.49
N MET A 83 -4.51 -10.96 2.41
CA MET A 83 -5.70 -11.75 2.09
C MET A 83 -6.92 -10.85 1.99
N PRO A 84 -7.82 -11.07 1.00
CA PRO A 84 -9.14 -10.48 1.07
C PRO A 84 -9.81 -11.02 2.33
N THR A 85 -10.15 -10.14 3.26
CA THR A 85 -11.12 -10.50 4.31
C THR A 85 -12.38 -10.86 3.55
N ARG A 86 -12.76 -12.14 3.52
CA ARG A 86 -13.99 -12.60 2.85
C ARG A 86 -15.11 -11.71 3.34
N PHE A 87 -15.62 -10.86 2.45
CA PHE A 87 -16.86 -10.15 2.67
C PHE A 87 -17.94 -11.23 2.68
N THR A 88 -18.41 -11.60 3.88
CA THR A 88 -19.67 -12.33 3.98
C THR A 88 -20.74 -11.36 3.51
N SER A 89 -21.10 -11.46 2.23
CA SER A 89 -22.33 -10.87 1.73
C SER A 89 -23.47 -11.53 2.49
N ARG A 90 -23.94 -10.88 3.56
CA ARG A 90 -25.26 -11.17 4.10
C ARG A 90 -26.23 -10.66 3.04
N ALA A 91 -26.58 -11.53 2.10
CA ALA A 91 -27.73 -11.34 1.23
C ALA A 91 -28.91 -11.13 2.17
N ARG A 92 -29.35 -9.87 2.28
CA ARG A 92 -30.59 -9.53 2.93
C ARG A 92 -31.66 -9.82 1.90
N ASP A 93 -32.28 -10.97 2.13
CA ASP A 93 -33.57 -11.37 1.58
C ASP A 93 -34.58 -10.27 1.97
N GLU A 94 -34.85 -9.34 1.06
CA GLU A 94 -35.98 -8.42 1.17
C GLU A 94 -37.10 -8.99 0.32
N ARG A 95 -37.87 -9.89 0.94
CA ARG A 95 -39.25 -10.16 0.58
C ARG A 95 -40.04 -8.85 0.67
N THR A 96 -40.57 -8.41 -0.46
CA THR A 96 -42.01 -8.08 -0.61
C THR A 96 -42.39 -8.10 -2.07
#